data_AF-A0AA97JBY8-F1
#
_entry.id   AF-A0AA97JBY8-F1
#
_cell.length_a   1.000
_cell.length_b   1.000
_cell.length_c   1.000
_cell.angle_alpha   90.00
_cell.angle_beta   90.00
_cell.angle_gamma   90.00
#
_symmetry.space_group_name_H-M   'P 1'
#
loop_
_entity.id
_entity.type
_entity.pdbx_description
1 polymer ?
#
loop_
_entity_poly.entity_id
_entity_poly.type
_entity_poly.pdbx_seq_one_letter_code
_entity_poly.pdbx_strand_id
1 'polypeptide(L)'
;MNDPMALRETDPCGSWTVDGASSSNSGPMEPKLMPLGAEMTPGLEELELMAKKSSLRKDSHSGTGSFGNGTGSPEEEDKIVRANHANGQHDQSPPQLNEDGKTACQQPGPLDGLLLEAKLLRPKKRKLVLHIDLNNTILVSDRLFNQDIKEALNNYLSTVTWGKVNPAGKWQWLSESPSLLPPCPDAVSFYSQFRYCEMFTEEPPGQWFRDLHARHLKLLEWQGQPHPALSIPDHMGVERYHFVLPSFFHLLQSLHQEGRHFAVIFRTFGGDLPRVLQAVHCALEGKHPHFPTLQDISLPVDLHPGQIRCTKQKVIVIPGGERAERLLCAASDREIYMYLSSKEGLCGFQDHFQWWARNQHSSKGGKPLWIDPHDANTHHIFIDDNIRLSDSDTIIQPRVFCRQGDTSAQITPTSELYGICLVQTDLLEAIADTNYFCRCIRRCEENYENYLARAGGGT
;
A
#
# COMPACT_ATOMS: atom_id res chain seq x y z
N MET A 1 73.47 23.01 16.42
CA MET A 1 74.55 22.15 16.96
C MET A 1 74.23 20.72 16.60
N ASN A 2 75.23 20.00 16.11
CA ASN A 2 75.41 18.55 16.12
C ASN A 2 74.21 17.62 15.82
N ASP A 3 74.17 17.16 14.57
CA ASP A 3 74.08 15.74 14.18
C ASP A 3 75.34 14.97 14.73
N PRO A 4 75.51 13.62 14.67
CA PRO A 4 74.72 12.60 13.96
C PRO A 4 74.49 11.27 14.73
N MET A 5 73.85 10.29 14.06
CA MET A 5 74.48 8.97 13.80
C MET A 5 73.64 8.10 12.86
N ALA A 6 74.29 7.23 12.07
CA ALA A 6 73.67 6.32 11.11
C ALA A 6 74.49 5.00 10.98
N LEU A 7 74.07 4.11 10.07
CA LEU A 7 74.69 2.80 9.73
C LEU A 7 74.39 1.69 10.79
N ARG A 8 74.37 0.38 10.47
CA ARG A 8 74.84 -0.38 9.30
C ARG A 8 73.84 -1.47 8.82
N GLU A 9 74.06 -1.95 7.60
CA GLU A 9 73.50 -3.19 7.03
C GLU A 9 74.14 -4.45 7.65
N THR A 10 73.48 -5.62 7.55
CA THR A 10 74.11 -6.91 7.15
C THR A 10 73.08 -8.03 6.98
N ASP A 11 72.98 -8.60 5.77
CA ASP A 11 72.53 -10.00 5.56
C ASP A 11 73.68 -10.96 5.87
N PRO A 12 73.41 -12.26 6.15
CA PRO A 12 73.68 -13.24 5.08
C PRO A 12 72.72 -14.45 4.99
N CYS A 13 72.31 -14.73 3.75
CA CYS A 13 72.13 -16.04 3.10
C CYS A 13 71.89 -17.31 3.96
N GLY A 14 70.75 -17.99 3.71
CA GLY A 14 70.50 -19.38 4.12
C GLY A 14 69.56 -20.10 3.15
N SER A 15 70.10 -20.67 2.06
CA SER A 15 69.31 -21.26 0.98
C SER A 15 69.03 -22.76 1.15
N TRP A 16 67.76 -23.14 1.18
CA TRP A 16 67.27 -24.48 0.82
C TRP A 16 66.00 -24.36 -0.02
N THR A 17 65.92 -25.13 -1.10
CA THR A 17 64.75 -25.24 -1.99
C THR A 17 64.21 -26.67 -1.97
N VAL A 18 62.88 -26.81 -2.12
CA VAL A 18 62.17 -27.64 -3.12
C VAL A 18 60.68 -27.77 -2.73
N ASP A 19 59.83 -27.23 -3.61
CA ASP A 19 58.46 -27.59 -4.00
C ASP A 19 57.53 -28.43 -3.09
N GLY A 20 56.27 -27.97 -2.92
CA GLY A 20 55.20 -28.81 -2.37
C GLY A 20 53.83 -28.15 -2.10
N ALA A 21 52.94 -28.15 -3.12
CA ALA A 21 51.46 -28.13 -3.02
C ALA A 21 50.72 -27.12 -2.11
N SER A 22 50.17 -26.07 -2.75
CA SER A 22 48.81 -25.51 -2.52
C SER A 22 48.21 -25.43 -1.11
N SER A 23 48.21 -24.24 -0.51
CA SER A 23 47.32 -23.87 0.60
C SER A 23 46.12 -23.04 0.10
N SER A 24 44.90 -23.49 0.40
CA SER A 24 43.67 -22.70 0.15
C SER A 24 43.49 -21.66 1.25
N ASN A 25 43.67 -20.37 0.93
CA ASN A 25 43.58 -19.28 1.90
C ASN A 25 42.32 -18.43 1.66
N SER A 26 41.28 -18.63 2.46
CA SER A 26 40.01 -17.92 2.38
C SER A 26 40.05 -16.61 3.19
N GLY A 27 40.50 -15.52 2.56
CA GLY A 27 40.34 -14.17 3.10
C GLY A 27 38.88 -13.68 3.04
N PRO A 28 38.47 -12.73 3.90
CA PRO A 28 37.15 -12.10 3.82
C PRO A 28 37.01 -11.31 2.52
N MET A 29 35.81 -11.30 1.92
CA MET A 29 35.55 -10.49 0.72
C MET A 29 35.39 -9.02 1.09
N GLU A 30 36.18 -8.14 0.47
CA GLU A 30 35.87 -6.71 0.45
C GLU A 30 34.71 -6.43 -0.54
N PRO A 31 33.64 -5.74 -0.11
CA PRO A 31 32.61 -5.27 -1.03
C PRO A 31 33.19 -4.14 -1.92
N LYS A 32 33.01 -4.26 -3.24
CA LYS A 32 33.53 -3.30 -4.22
C LYS A 32 32.84 -1.94 -4.09
N LEU A 33 33.60 -0.89 -3.75
CA LEU A 33 33.16 0.48 -3.98
C LEU A 33 33.06 0.77 -5.48
N MET A 34 32.02 1.50 -5.88
CA MET A 34 31.87 2.11 -7.21
C MET A 34 32.06 3.64 -7.12
N PRO A 35 32.43 4.34 -8.21
CA PRO A 35 32.65 5.78 -8.18
C PRO A 35 31.37 6.58 -7.96
N LEU A 36 31.49 7.71 -7.25
CA LEU A 36 30.41 8.70 -7.08
C LEU A 36 30.01 9.29 -8.44
N GLY A 37 28.76 9.05 -8.86
CA GLY A 37 28.23 9.56 -10.13
C GLY A 37 26.70 9.57 -10.17
N ALA A 38 26.13 10.76 -9.95
CA ALA A 38 24.69 11.07 -9.89
C ALA A 38 23.90 10.35 -8.77
N GLU A 39 23.07 11.11 -8.06
CA GLU A 39 22.08 10.57 -7.12
C GLU A 39 21.00 9.82 -7.91
N MET A 40 21.10 8.50 -7.95
CA MET A 40 20.16 7.59 -8.59
C MET A 40 19.26 6.98 -7.52
N THR A 41 17.93 7.10 -7.69
CA THR A 41 16.99 6.77 -6.62
C THR A 41 16.95 5.27 -6.28
N PRO A 42 16.99 4.90 -4.99
CA PRO A 42 17.09 3.50 -4.59
C PRO A 42 15.79 2.76 -4.92
N GLY A 43 15.88 1.73 -5.77
CA GLY A 43 14.73 0.96 -6.29
C GLY A 43 14.73 0.83 -7.83
N LEU A 44 15.41 1.75 -8.52
CA LEU A 44 15.57 1.77 -10.00
C LEU A 44 15.99 0.41 -10.59
N GLU A 45 17.00 -0.26 -10.01
CA GLU A 45 17.56 -1.49 -10.57
C GLU A 45 16.75 -2.76 -10.25
N GLU A 46 16.02 -2.81 -9.14
CA GLU A 46 15.09 -3.91 -8.87
C GLU A 46 14.02 -3.96 -9.96
N LEU A 47 13.49 -2.79 -10.32
CA LEU A 47 12.52 -2.56 -11.39
C LEU A 47 13.12 -2.78 -12.80
N GLU A 48 14.41 -2.50 -13.01
CA GLU A 48 15.10 -2.79 -14.28
C GLU A 48 15.46 -4.29 -14.43
N LEU A 49 15.75 -4.98 -13.32
CA LEU A 49 16.00 -6.42 -13.30
C LEU A 49 14.72 -7.22 -13.64
N MET A 50 13.54 -6.72 -13.26
CA MET A 50 12.24 -7.27 -13.68
C MET A 50 12.08 -7.28 -15.21
N ALA A 51 12.50 -6.23 -15.91
CA ALA A 51 12.42 -6.15 -17.36
C ALA A 51 13.29 -7.23 -18.05
N LYS A 52 14.50 -7.47 -17.50
CA LYS A 52 15.43 -8.49 -18.02
C LYS A 52 14.92 -9.92 -17.72
N LYS A 53 14.46 -10.20 -16.50
CA LYS A 53 13.90 -11.51 -16.09
C LYS A 53 12.62 -11.88 -16.84
N SER A 54 11.75 -10.92 -17.17
CA SER A 54 10.50 -11.17 -17.90
C SER A 54 10.70 -11.42 -19.40
N SER A 55 11.73 -10.84 -20.02
CA SER A 55 12.08 -11.13 -21.42
C SER A 55 12.53 -12.59 -21.63
N LEU A 56 13.29 -13.15 -20.69
CA LEU A 56 13.92 -14.48 -20.80
C LEU A 56 12.95 -15.67 -20.63
N ARG A 57 11.65 -15.44 -20.41
CA ARG A 57 10.63 -16.49 -20.21
C ARG A 57 9.65 -16.67 -21.38
N LYS A 58 9.89 -16.08 -22.55
CA LYS A 58 9.01 -16.22 -23.73
C LYS A 58 9.48 -17.18 -24.82
N ASP A 59 10.76 -17.56 -24.84
CA ASP A 59 11.30 -18.42 -25.91
C ASP A 59 11.40 -19.89 -25.48
N SER A 60 10.28 -20.60 -25.49
CA SER A 60 10.21 -22.05 -25.74
C SER A 60 8.75 -22.51 -25.94
N HIS A 61 8.55 -23.63 -26.65
CA HIS A 61 7.26 -24.29 -26.91
C HIS A 61 6.34 -23.67 -27.99
N SER A 62 6.88 -23.48 -29.19
CA SER A 62 6.23 -24.10 -30.36
C SER A 62 6.73 -25.56 -30.48
N GLY A 63 5.98 -26.53 -31.00
CA GLY A 63 4.58 -26.52 -31.42
C GLY A 63 4.35 -27.44 -32.64
N THR A 64 3.62 -28.55 -32.47
CA THR A 64 3.07 -29.38 -33.57
C THR A 64 2.11 -30.43 -33.02
N GLY A 65 0.99 -30.70 -33.71
CA GLY A 65 0.00 -31.72 -33.31
C GLY A 65 -1.40 -31.40 -33.85
N SER A 66 -1.78 -32.03 -34.97
CA SER A 66 -3.05 -31.78 -35.67
C SER A 66 -4.11 -32.86 -35.39
N PHE A 67 -5.34 -32.59 -35.85
CA PHE A 67 -6.54 -33.45 -35.89
C PHE A 67 -7.31 -33.59 -34.55
N GLY A 68 -8.65 -33.64 -34.55
CA GLY A 68 -9.58 -33.64 -35.69
C GLY A 68 -11.04 -33.30 -35.33
N ASN A 69 -11.95 -33.49 -36.29
CA ASN A 69 -13.36 -33.06 -36.22
C ASN A 69 -14.21 -33.81 -35.16
N GLY A 70 -15.24 -33.15 -34.64
CA GLY A 70 -16.35 -33.77 -33.91
C GLY A 70 -17.61 -32.89 -33.94
N THR A 71 -18.70 -33.38 -34.55
CA THR A 71 -20.01 -32.71 -34.64
C THR A 71 -21.01 -33.31 -33.63
N GLY A 72 -21.83 -32.49 -32.96
CA GLY A 72 -22.91 -33.02 -32.11
C GLY A 72 -23.77 -32.03 -31.32
N SER A 73 -24.93 -31.70 -31.87
CA SER A 73 -26.21 -31.37 -31.19
C SER A 73 -27.26 -32.36 -31.77
N PRO A 74 -28.53 -32.52 -31.29
CA PRO A 74 -29.36 -31.64 -30.42
C PRO A 74 -30.30 -32.39 -29.40
N GLU A 75 -31.33 -31.69 -28.85
CA GLU A 75 -32.63 -32.21 -28.28
C GLU A 75 -32.56 -33.15 -27.04
N GLU A 76 -33.60 -33.53 -26.25
CA GLU A 76 -34.81 -32.91 -25.64
C GLU A 76 -35.03 -33.58 -24.23
N GLU A 77 -36.12 -33.64 -23.42
CA GLU A 77 -37.59 -33.41 -23.44
C GLU A 77 -38.03 -33.16 -21.95
N ASP A 78 -38.54 -31.98 -21.55
CA ASP A 78 -39.97 -31.61 -21.27
C ASP A 78 -40.56 -31.99 -19.85
N LYS A 79 -41.79 -31.48 -19.56
CA LYS A 79 -42.76 -31.72 -18.46
C LYS A 79 -42.52 -30.92 -17.17
N ILE A 80 -43.39 -30.00 -16.72
CA ILE A 80 -44.87 -29.75 -16.78
C ILE A 80 -45.72 -30.60 -15.83
N VAL A 81 -46.41 -29.94 -14.89
CA VAL A 81 -47.76 -30.16 -14.29
C VAL A 81 -47.89 -29.16 -13.11
N ARG A 82 -48.74 -28.11 -13.11
CA ARG A 82 -50.22 -28.03 -12.92
C ARG A 82 -50.74 -28.60 -11.58
N ALA A 83 -51.70 -28.02 -10.85
CA ALA A 83 -52.36 -26.69 -10.86
C ALA A 83 -53.28 -26.54 -9.60
N ASN A 84 -54.06 -25.44 -9.53
CA ASN A 84 -55.40 -25.27 -8.91
C ASN A 84 -55.59 -24.68 -7.49
N HIS A 85 -56.30 -23.54 -7.45
CA HIS A 85 -57.49 -23.18 -6.61
C HIS A 85 -57.40 -23.10 -5.05
N ALA A 86 -58.19 -22.26 -4.35
CA ALA A 86 -59.03 -21.09 -4.71
C ALA A 86 -59.54 -20.28 -3.48
N ASN A 87 -60.02 -19.05 -3.73
CA ASN A 87 -61.05 -18.24 -3.02
C ASN A 87 -61.00 -17.93 -1.50
N GLY A 88 -61.29 -16.65 -1.19
CA GLY A 88 -61.76 -16.14 0.11
C GLY A 88 -61.93 -14.61 0.08
N GLN A 89 -63.08 -14.06 0.50
CA GLN A 89 -63.39 -12.61 0.52
C GLN A 89 -64.01 -12.17 1.86
N HIS A 90 -64.25 -10.85 2.01
CA HIS A 90 -65.06 -10.16 3.05
C HIS A 90 -64.41 -9.92 4.45
N ASP A 91 -64.70 -8.82 5.18
CA ASP A 91 -65.13 -7.45 4.81
C ASP A 91 -65.11 -6.47 6.02
N GLN A 92 -65.28 -5.16 5.75
CA GLN A 92 -65.91 -4.12 6.60
C GLN A 92 -65.27 -3.57 7.92
N SER A 93 -65.70 -2.36 8.29
CA SER A 93 -65.37 -1.49 9.47
C SER A 93 -66.44 -0.37 9.58
N PRO A 94 -66.46 0.62 10.52
CA PRO A 94 -65.76 0.82 11.80
C PRO A 94 -66.71 0.65 13.04
N PRO A 95 -67.36 1.63 13.78
CA PRO A 95 -67.35 3.12 13.81
C PRO A 95 -67.22 3.85 15.20
N GLN A 96 -66.88 5.15 15.14
CA GLN A 96 -67.30 6.34 15.95
C GLN A 96 -67.19 6.51 17.51
N LEU A 97 -66.43 7.57 17.87
CA LEU A 97 -66.74 8.79 18.69
C LEU A 97 -67.26 8.77 20.15
N ASN A 98 -66.65 9.64 20.98
CA ASN A 98 -67.31 10.72 21.77
C ASN A 98 -66.26 11.74 22.32
N GLU A 99 -66.71 12.91 22.82
CA GLU A 99 -65.87 14.08 23.20
C GLU A 99 -65.87 14.44 24.71
N ASP A 100 -65.41 15.67 25.05
CA ASP A 100 -65.32 16.38 26.36
C ASP A 100 -64.23 15.96 27.38
N GLY A 101 -63.60 16.87 28.16
CA GLY A 101 -63.63 18.34 28.09
C GLY A 101 -62.97 19.13 29.27
N LYS A 102 -62.03 20.04 28.94
CA LYS A 102 -61.57 21.26 29.69
C LYS A 102 -60.55 21.22 30.88
N THR A 103 -59.71 22.27 30.86
CA THR A 103 -59.04 23.01 31.99
C THR A 103 -57.87 22.44 32.79
N ALA A 104 -56.67 22.52 32.19
CA ALA A 104 -55.50 23.29 32.65
C ALA A 104 -55.04 23.31 34.14
N CYS A 105 -53.78 22.87 34.34
CA CYS A 105 -52.83 23.50 35.28
C CYS A 105 -51.40 23.46 34.66
N GLN A 106 -50.48 24.33 35.09
CA GLN A 106 -49.13 24.51 34.49
C GLN A 106 -47.99 23.88 35.32
N GLN A 107 -46.76 23.97 34.78
CA GLN A 107 -45.43 23.60 35.32
C GLN A 107 -44.90 22.21 34.87
N PRO A 108 -43.56 22.03 34.73
CA PRO A 108 -43.04 21.52 33.45
C PRO A 108 -42.39 20.12 33.49
N GLY A 109 -42.45 19.42 32.35
CA GLY A 109 -41.72 18.17 32.12
C GLY A 109 -40.26 18.42 31.64
N PRO A 110 -39.25 17.74 32.22
CA PRO A 110 -37.84 17.96 31.84
C PRO A 110 -37.23 16.89 30.90
N LEU A 111 -36.39 17.39 29.99
CA LEU A 111 -35.14 16.79 29.46
C LEU A 111 -35.12 15.73 28.32
N ASP A 112 -36.18 14.99 27.98
CA ASP A 112 -36.07 14.03 26.85
C ASP A 112 -35.94 14.69 25.46
N GLY A 113 -36.47 15.91 25.28
CA GLY A 113 -36.42 16.60 23.98
C GLY A 113 -35.01 17.08 23.56
N LEU A 114 -34.25 17.67 24.49
CA LEU A 114 -32.94 18.28 24.16
C LEU A 114 -31.88 17.27 23.72
N LEU A 115 -31.98 16.01 24.14
CA LEU A 115 -31.01 14.97 23.75
C LEU A 115 -31.13 14.55 22.28
N LEU A 116 -32.28 14.82 21.64
CA LEU A 116 -32.53 14.46 20.25
C LEU A 116 -32.02 15.54 19.28
N GLU A 117 -32.27 16.82 19.58
CA GLU A 117 -31.76 17.95 18.80
C GLU A 117 -30.23 18.02 18.80
N ALA A 118 -29.58 17.69 19.93
CA ALA A 118 -28.12 17.64 20.04
C ALA A 118 -27.43 16.60 19.13
N LYS A 119 -28.18 15.65 18.54
CA LYS A 119 -27.66 14.70 17.54
C LYS A 119 -27.73 15.22 16.10
N LEU A 120 -28.55 16.24 15.82
CA LEU A 120 -28.89 16.68 14.46
C LEU A 120 -27.94 17.73 13.85
N LEU A 121 -26.95 18.22 14.62
CA LEU A 121 -26.00 19.25 14.18
C LEU A 121 -24.53 18.83 14.23
N ARG A 122 -24.23 17.52 14.19
CA ARG A 122 -22.88 17.07 13.80
C ARG A 122 -22.73 17.21 12.28
N PRO A 123 -21.71 17.91 11.76
CA PRO A 123 -21.46 17.95 10.33
C PRO A 123 -21.35 16.54 9.76
N LYS A 124 -21.99 16.29 8.61
CA LYS A 124 -21.86 15.02 7.88
C LYS A 124 -20.39 14.85 7.48
N LYS A 125 -19.64 14.00 8.19
CA LYS A 125 -18.26 13.65 7.82
C LYS A 125 -18.23 13.19 6.35
N ARG A 126 -17.22 13.65 5.61
CA ARG A 126 -16.97 13.21 4.23
C ARG A 126 -16.83 11.68 4.15
N LYS A 127 -17.18 11.12 3.00
CA LYS A 127 -16.83 9.76 2.60
C LYS A 127 -15.32 9.67 2.43
N LEU A 128 -14.70 8.62 2.99
CA LEU A 128 -13.28 8.36 2.81
C LEU A 128 -13.04 7.48 1.58
N VAL A 129 -12.17 7.90 0.67
CA VAL A 129 -11.72 7.07 -0.45
C VAL A 129 -10.23 6.81 -0.26
N LEU A 130 -9.94 5.63 0.28
CA LEU A 130 -8.60 5.24 0.73
C LEU A 130 -7.87 4.53 -0.41
N HIS A 131 -6.92 5.22 -1.04
CA HIS A 131 -5.97 4.61 -1.97
C HIS A 131 -4.82 4.03 -1.14
N ILE A 132 -4.56 2.73 -1.26
CA ILE A 132 -3.61 2.03 -0.39
C ILE A 132 -2.67 1.20 -1.26
N ASP A 133 -1.36 1.44 -1.19
CA ASP A 133 -0.39 0.54 -1.81
C ASP A 133 -0.29 -0.79 -1.05
N LEU A 134 0.27 -1.80 -1.71
CA LEU A 134 0.49 -3.12 -1.15
C LEU A 134 1.84 -3.20 -0.42
N ASN A 135 2.93 -2.89 -1.10
CA ASN A 135 4.28 -3.29 -0.68
C ASN A 135 4.82 -2.32 0.37
N ASN A 136 5.50 -2.85 1.40
CA ASN A 136 5.92 -2.14 2.61
C ASN A 136 4.80 -1.29 3.27
N THR A 137 3.54 -1.53 2.90
CA THR A 137 2.39 -0.70 3.26
C THR A 137 1.37 -1.57 3.97
N ILE A 138 0.77 -2.56 3.31
CA ILE A 138 -0.05 -3.59 3.97
C ILE A 138 0.47 -5.02 3.80
N LEU A 139 1.52 -5.22 2.99
CA LEU A 139 2.29 -6.45 2.82
C LEU A 139 3.76 -6.19 3.20
N VAL A 140 4.44 -7.19 3.77
CA VAL A 140 5.90 -7.13 4.01
C VAL A 140 6.71 -7.74 2.85
N SER A 141 6.19 -8.76 2.18
CA SER A 141 6.82 -9.43 1.03
C SER A 141 5.79 -9.65 -0.09
N ASP A 142 6.24 -9.56 -1.35
CA ASP A 142 5.44 -9.71 -2.57
C ASP A 142 5.84 -10.95 -3.41
N ARG A 143 5.11 -11.21 -4.50
CA ARG A 143 5.44 -12.32 -5.42
C ARG A 143 6.38 -11.98 -6.57
N LEU A 144 6.69 -10.71 -6.80
CA LEU A 144 7.57 -10.28 -7.89
C LEU A 144 9.03 -10.57 -7.57
N PHE A 145 9.42 -10.36 -6.32
CA PHE A 145 10.80 -10.60 -5.90
C PHE A 145 11.06 -12.04 -5.45
N ASN A 146 10.02 -12.77 -5.02
CA ASN A 146 10.14 -14.11 -4.41
C ASN A 146 11.03 -14.09 -3.14
N GLN A 147 10.96 -13.00 -2.37
CA GLN A 147 11.70 -12.79 -1.13
C GLN A 147 10.99 -13.45 0.07
N ASP A 148 11.76 -13.99 1.00
CA ASP A 148 11.27 -14.30 2.34
C ASP A 148 10.87 -13.00 3.09
N ILE A 149 10.01 -13.09 4.10
CA ILE A 149 9.68 -11.94 4.95
C ILE A 149 10.90 -11.48 5.77
N LYS A 150 11.76 -12.41 6.17
CA LYS A 150 13.02 -12.14 6.88
C LYS A 150 13.95 -11.28 6.00
N GLU A 151 14.03 -11.60 4.72
CA GLU A 151 14.79 -10.85 3.71
C GLU A 151 14.14 -9.49 3.41
N ALA A 152 12.82 -9.46 3.18
CA ALA A 152 12.11 -8.22 2.83
C ALA A 152 12.10 -7.21 3.99
N LEU A 153 11.96 -7.66 5.24
CA LEU A 153 12.08 -6.81 6.43
C LEU A 153 13.52 -6.31 6.65
N ASN A 154 14.53 -7.12 6.32
CA ASN A 154 15.93 -6.68 6.29
C ASN A 154 16.15 -5.59 5.25
N ASN A 155 15.63 -5.79 4.04
CA ASN A 155 15.68 -4.81 2.97
C ASN A 155 15.00 -3.50 3.40
N TYR A 156 13.78 -3.56 3.96
CA TYR A 156 13.09 -2.38 4.50
C TYR A 156 13.94 -1.65 5.55
N LEU A 157 14.48 -2.36 6.56
CA LEU A 157 15.35 -1.75 7.58
C LEU A 157 16.57 -1.04 6.97
N SER A 158 17.12 -1.57 5.88
CA SER A 158 18.23 -0.93 5.16
C SER A 158 17.82 0.39 4.46
N THR A 159 16.55 0.58 4.12
CA THR A 159 16.02 1.84 3.55
C THR A 159 15.88 2.96 4.60
N VAL A 160 15.49 2.61 5.83
CA VAL A 160 15.25 3.54 6.95
C VAL A 160 16.45 3.68 7.90
N THR A 161 17.57 3.01 7.61
CA THR A 161 18.84 3.17 8.32
C THR A 161 19.70 4.24 7.66
N TRP A 162 20.22 5.18 8.45
CA TRP A 162 20.96 6.34 7.96
C TRP A 162 22.42 6.39 8.42
N GLY A 163 23.28 6.88 7.53
CA GLY A 163 24.71 7.10 7.76
C GLY A 163 25.22 8.29 6.95
N LYS A 164 26.54 8.49 6.93
CA LYS A 164 27.23 9.50 6.12
C LYS A 164 28.42 8.87 5.40
N VAL A 165 28.64 9.26 4.15
CA VAL A 165 29.85 8.86 3.41
C VAL A 165 30.99 9.79 3.83
N ASN A 166 32.04 9.23 4.44
CA ASN A 166 33.19 10.01 4.85
C ASN A 166 34.10 10.36 3.66
N PRO A 167 35.10 11.26 3.80
CA PRO A 167 35.99 11.66 2.69
C PRO A 167 36.83 10.54 2.06
N ALA A 168 36.89 9.35 2.67
CA ALA A 168 37.52 8.15 2.12
C ALA A 168 36.52 7.20 1.42
N GLY A 169 35.28 7.65 1.18
CA GLY A 169 34.22 6.86 0.54
C GLY A 169 33.56 5.83 1.45
N LYS A 170 33.96 5.72 2.73
CA LYS A 170 33.37 4.76 3.66
C LYS A 170 32.12 5.35 4.32
N TRP A 171 30.99 4.67 4.16
CA TRP A 171 29.76 4.94 4.89
C TRP A 171 29.97 4.66 6.39
N GLN A 172 29.54 5.59 7.22
CA GLN A 172 29.63 5.56 8.68
C GLN A 172 28.23 5.77 9.26
N TRP A 173 27.89 4.99 10.29
CA TRP A 173 26.61 5.03 10.99
C TRP A 173 26.28 6.41 11.56
N LEU A 174 25.01 6.83 11.51
CA LEU A 174 24.56 8.14 11.99
C LEU A 174 23.42 8.07 13.02
N SER A 175 22.58 7.04 13.01
CA SER A 175 21.43 6.91 13.92
C SER A 175 21.22 5.46 14.38
N GLU A 176 21.18 5.25 15.70
CA GLU A 176 20.84 3.98 16.35
C GLU A 176 19.33 3.66 16.32
N SER A 177 18.52 4.54 15.75
CA SER A 177 17.08 4.33 15.51
C SER A 177 16.74 4.55 14.03
N PRO A 178 15.87 3.73 13.42
CA PRO A 178 15.44 3.97 12.04
C PRO A 178 14.58 5.23 11.93
N SER A 179 14.51 5.82 10.74
CA SER A 179 13.59 6.92 10.45
C SER A 179 13.16 6.95 8.99
N LEU A 180 11.89 7.31 8.73
CA LEU A 180 11.34 7.50 7.38
C LEU A 180 11.99 8.65 6.59
N LEU A 181 12.61 9.60 7.29
CA LEU A 181 13.25 10.78 6.73
C LEU A 181 14.73 10.80 7.15
N PRO A 182 15.62 11.38 6.32
CA PRO A 182 17.01 11.59 6.68
C PRO A 182 17.13 12.49 7.93
N PRO A 183 17.91 12.12 8.96
CA PRO A 183 18.05 12.91 10.18
C PRO A 183 18.81 14.24 9.96
N CYS A 184 19.55 14.38 8.85
CA CYS A 184 20.13 15.65 8.39
C CYS A 184 20.36 15.62 6.86
N PRO A 185 20.56 16.76 6.18
CA PRO A 185 20.54 16.83 4.71
C PRO A 185 21.63 16.05 3.98
N ASP A 186 22.73 15.71 4.65
CA ASP A 186 23.86 14.91 4.15
C ASP A 186 23.82 13.45 4.62
N ALA A 187 22.67 12.99 5.14
CA ALA A 187 22.46 11.60 5.51
C ALA A 187 22.08 10.74 4.29
N VAL A 188 22.77 9.62 4.13
CA VAL A 188 22.64 8.66 3.03
C VAL A 188 22.16 7.33 3.64
N SER A 189 21.05 6.76 3.14
CA SER A 189 20.54 5.49 3.67
C SER A 189 21.45 4.32 3.29
N PHE A 190 21.40 3.22 4.06
CA PHE A 190 22.23 2.06 3.73
C PHE A 190 21.88 1.48 2.35
N TYR A 191 20.57 1.34 2.07
CA TYR A 191 20.06 0.89 0.76
C TYR A 191 20.43 1.84 -0.39
N SER A 192 20.56 3.16 -0.17
CA SER A 192 21.01 4.05 -1.26
C SER A 192 22.49 3.89 -1.58
N GLN A 193 23.32 3.62 -0.56
CA GLN A 193 24.77 3.45 -0.73
C GLN A 193 25.18 2.04 -1.22
N PHE A 194 24.54 0.98 -0.71
CA PHE A 194 24.95 -0.41 -0.91
C PHE A 194 23.92 -1.25 -1.70
N ARG A 195 22.73 -0.69 -1.95
CA ARG A 195 21.61 -1.35 -2.65
C ARG A 195 21.05 -2.52 -1.83
N TYR A 196 20.32 -3.40 -2.51
CA TYR A 196 19.52 -4.48 -1.93
C TYR A 196 20.35 -5.42 -1.05
N CYS A 197 19.85 -5.73 0.16
CA CYS A 197 20.59 -6.51 1.17
C CYS A 197 19.67 -7.47 1.97
N GLU A 198 19.71 -8.76 1.60
CA GLU A 198 18.89 -9.85 2.17
C GLU A 198 19.16 -10.08 3.68
N MET A 199 20.41 -9.89 4.10
CA MET A 199 20.90 -10.20 5.45
C MET A 199 21.44 -8.95 6.17
N PHE A 200 20.79 -7.80 5.98
CA PHE A 200 21.24 -6.51 6.52
C PHE A 200 21.58 -6.55 8.03
N THR A 201 20.80 -7.25 8.86
CA THR A 201 21.08 -7.39 10.32
C THR A 201 22.24 -8.32 10.68
N GLU A 202 22.79 -9.06 9.72
CA GLU A 202 23.96 -9.91 9.91
C GLU A 202 25.25 -9.22 9.48
N GLU A 203 25.15 -8.17 8.67
CA GLU A 203 26.27 -7.29 8.32
C GLU A 203 26.66 -6.36 9.49
N PRO A 204 27.96 -6.04 9.68
CA PRO A 204 28.42 -5.23 10.81
C PRO A 204 27.73 -3.87 11.02
N PRO A 205 27.23 -3.17 9.97
CA PRO A 205 26.37 -2.01 10.16
C PRO A 205 25.01 -2.39 10.77
N GLY A 206 24.22 -3.25 10.11
CA GLY A 206 22.85 -3.54 10.53
C GLY A 206 22.71 -4.40 11.78
N GLN A 207 23.80 -4.94 12.33
CA GLN A 207 23.82 -5.74 13.56
C GLN A 207 23.03 -5.14 14.73
N TRP A 208 23.05 -3.81 14.89
CA TRP A 208 22.29 -3.09 15.93
C TRP A 208 20.77 -3.23 15.80
N PHE A 209 20.27 -3.52 14.59
CA PHE A 209 18.84 -3.74 14.33
C PHE A 209 18.43 -5.21 14.35
N ARG A 210 19.32 -6.17 14.64
CA ARG A 210 18.94 -7.61 14.74
C ARG A 210 17.82 -7.83 15.76
N ASP A 211 17.92 -7.22 16.94
CA ASP A 211 16.88 -7.27 17.97
C ASP A 211 15.57 -6.59 17.53
N LEU A 212 15.66 -5.56 16.68
CA LEU A 212 14.49 -4.86 16.16
C LEU A 212 13.77 -5.72 15.11
N HIS A 213 14.52 -6.31 14.18
CA HIS A 213 14.05 -7.25 13.15
C HIS A 213 13.39 -8.47 13.79
N ALA A 214 14.07 -9.13 14.75
CA ALA A 214 13.53 -10.27 15.48
C ALA A 214 12.21 -9.95 16.21
N ARG A 215 12.09 -8.77 16.85
CA ARG A 215 10.82 -8.33 17.45
C ARG A 215 9.71 -8.14 16.42
N HIS A 216 10.01 -7.54 15.27
CA HIS A 216 8.99 -7.30 14.23
C HIS A 216 8.58 -8.59 13.49
N LEU A 217 9.50 -9.53 13.27
CA LEU A 217 9.16 -10.89 12.83
C LEU A 217 8.21 -11.57 13.83
N LYS A 218 8.47 -11.45 15.13
CA LYS A 218 7.61 -12.05 16.16
C LYS A 218 6.18 -11.48 16.18
N LEU A 219 6.04 -10.20 15.83
CA LEU A 219 4.75 -9.51 15.69
C LEU A 219 4.03 -9.85 14.38
N LEU A 220 4.76 -10.27 13.34
CA LEU A 220 4.21 -10.74 12.07
C LEU A 220 3.71 -12.19 12.11
N GLU A 221 4.12 -13.01 13.09
CA GLU A 221 3.80 -14.43 13.14
C GLU A 221 2.29 -14.72 13.12
N TRP A 222 1.89 -15.61 12.22
CA TRP A 222 0.53 -16.11 12.13
C TRP A 222 0.26 -17.12 13.25
N GLN A 223 -0.49 -16.70 14.27
CA GLN A 223 -0.94 -17.58 15.34
C GLN A 223 -2.15 -18.41 14.92
N GLY A 224 -2.17 -19.69 15.30
CA GLY A 224 -3.25 -20.62 14.98
C GLY A 224 -3.06 -21.39 13.67
N GLN A 225 -4.16 -21.95 13.14
CA GLN A 225 -4.08 -22.86 11.98
C GLN A 225 -3.72 -22.13 10.68
N PRO A 226 -2.79 -22.66 9.85
CA PRO A 226 -2.42 -22.09 8.56
C PRO A 226 -3.63 -21.84 7.63
N HIS A 227 -3.84 -20.60 7.18
CA HIS A 227 -4.86 -20.28 6.17
C HIS A 227 -4.20 -19.85 4.85
N PRO A 228 -4.52 -20.49 3.70
CA PRO A 228 -3.76 -20.34 2.45
C PRO A 228 -3.86 -18.95 1.80
N ALA A 229 -4.94 -18.21 2.07
CA ALA A 229 -5.13 -16.85 1.55
C ALA A 229 -4.69 -15.75 2.54
N LEU A 230 -4.53 -16.06 3.84
CA LEU A 230 -4.27 -15.05 4.89
C LEU A 230 -2.89 -15.17 5.54
N SER A 231 -2.22 -16.31 5.38
CA SER A 231 -0.91 -16.58 5.96
C SER A 231 0.10 -17.02 4.89
N ILE A 232 1.33 -16.54 4.99
CA ILE A 232 2.45 -16.96 4.15
C ILE A 232 3.49 -17.74 4.96
N PRO A 233 4.06 -18.83 4.40
CA PRO A 233 5.17 -19.53 5.03
C PRO A 233 6.47 -18.73 4.90
N ASP A 234 7.44 -19.04 5.75
CA ASP A 234 8.85 -18.78 5.47
C ASP A 234 9.41 -19.78 4.43
N HIS A 235 10.61 -19.52 3.91
CA HIS A 235 11.27 -20.35 2.88
C HIS A 235 11.49 -21.81 3.33
N MET A 236 11.63 -22.06 4.63
CA MET A 236 11.73 -23.41 5.20
C MET A 236 10.35 -24.09 5.36
N GLY A 237 9.25 -23.34 5.28
CA GLY A 237 7.90 -23.83 5.54
C GLY A 237 7.61 -24.14 7.02
N VAL A 238 8.48 -23.69 7.93
CA VAL A 238 8.43 -23.96 9.37
C VAL A 238 7.61 -22.89 10.07
N GLU A 239 7.88 -21.64 9.76
CA GLU A 239 7.19 -20.49 10.34
C GLU A 239 6.14 -19.97 9.36
N ARG A 240 5.14 -19.26 9.89
CA ARG A 240 4.13 -18.56 9.08
C ARG A 240 3.88 -17.18 9.62
N TYR A 241 3.50 -16.28 8.72
CA TYR A 241 3.28 -14.88 9.01
C TYR A 241 1.99 -14.37 8.37
N HIS A 242 1.47 -13.27 8.89
CA HIS A 242 0.35 -12.54 8.28
C HIS A 242 0.70 -12.08 6.86
N PHE A 243 -0.13 -12.43 5.87
CA PHE A 243 0.05 -11.97 4.48
C PHE A 243 -0.32 -10.48 4.33
N VAL A 244 -1.42 -10.06 4.97
CA VAL A 244 -1.86 -8.66 5.07
C VAL A 244 -1.75 -8.24 6.54
N LEU A 245 -1.20 -7.06 6.81
CA LEU A 245 -0.91 -6.59 8.17
C LEU A 245 -2.18 -6.52 9.05
N PRO A 246 -2.12 -6.96 10.33
CA PRO A 246 -3.25 -6.87 11.25
C PRO A 246 -3.82 -5.45 11.43
N SER A 247 -2.98 -4.43 11.35
CA SER A 247 -3.37 -3.01 11.42
C SER A 247 -4.33 -2.58 10.30
N PHE A 248 -4.25 -3.18 9.11
CA PHE A 248 -5.20 -2.91 8.03
C PHE A 248 -6.58 -3.53 8.30
N PHE A 249 -6.65 -4.74 8.86
CA PHE A 249 -7.93 -5.33 9.24
C PHE A 249 -8.60 -4.57 10.40
N HIS A 250 -7.80 -4.11 11.38
CA HIS A 250 -8.27 -3.24 12.45
C HIS A 250 -8.81 -1.88 11.95
N LEU A 251 -8.22 -1.32 10.87
CA LEU A 251 -8.76 -0.14 10.19
C LEU A 251 -10.17 -0.39 9.64
N LEU A 252 -10.39 -1.51 8.93
CA LEU A 252 -11.71 -1.86 8.39
C LEU A 252 -12.77 -1.98 9.51
N GLN A 253 -12.42 -2.67 10.60
CA GLN A 253 -13.28 -2.77 11.79
C GLN A 253 -13.57 -1.41 12.42
N SER A 254 -12.55 -0.58 12.63
CA SER A 254 -12.70 0.73 13.28
C SER A 254 -13.58 1.66 12.45
N LEU A 255 -13.37 1.73 11.13
CA LEU A 255 -14.20 2.56 10.24
C LEU A 255 -15.66 2.10 10.19
N HIS A 256 -15.92 0.79 10.24
CA HIS A 256 -17.27 0.24 10.34
C HIS A 256 -17.92 0.56 11.70
N GLN A 257 -17.21 0.37 12.81
CA GLN A 257 -17.68 0.68 14.17
C GLN A 257 -17.95 2.17 14.39
N GLU A 258 -17.15 3.06 13.78
CA GLU A 258 -17.40 4.50 13.72
C GLU A 258 -18.57 4.89 12.79
N GLY A 259 -19.17 3.94 12.06
CA GLY A 259 -20.24 4.22 11.09
C GLY A 259 -19.78 5.08 9.90
N ARG A 260 -18.48 5.02 9.54
CA ARG A 260 -17.93 5.82 8.43
C ARG A 260 -18.44 5.27 7.10
N HIS A 261 -18.83 6.17 6.19
CA HIS A 261 -18.93 5.83 4.78
C HIS A 261 -17.53 5.85 4.17
N PHE A 262 -17.06 4.72 3.64
CA PHE A 262 -15.74 4.64 3.03
C PHE A 262 -15.67 3.60 1.90
N ALA A 263 -14.62 3.71 1.09
CA ALA A 263 -14.20 2.69 0.13
C ALA A 263 -12.67 2.56 0.13
N VAL A 264 -12.17 1.37 -0.19
CA VAL A 264 -10.73 1.11 -0.36
C VAL A 264 -10.43 0.79 -1.82
N ILE A 265 -9.39 1.43 -2.33
CA ILE A 265 -8.88 1.27 -3.69
C ILE A 265 -7.42 0.85 -3.56
N PHE A 266 -7.16 -0.45 -3.61
CA PHE A 266 -5.81 -0.97 -3.61
C PHE A 266 -5.09 -0.54 -4.89
N ARG A 267 -3.88 -0.01 -4.74
CA ARG A 267 -3.02 0.46 -5.82
C ARG A 267 -1.72 -0.37 -5.78
N THR A 268 -1.10 -0.56 -6.94
CA THR A 268 0.26 -1.11 -7.03
C THR A 268 0.73 -1.05 -8.48
N PHE A 269 2.03 -0.97 -8.69
CA PHE A 269 2.63 -1.26 -9.99
C PHE A 269 2.74 -2.77 -10.30
N GLY A 270 2.60 -3.61 -9.26
CA GLY A 270 2.89 -5.04 -9.30
C GLY A 270 1.72 -5.98 -9.61
N GLY A 271 1.88 -7.26 -9.27
CA GLY A 271 0.97 -8.34 -9.66
C GLY A 271 -0.02 -8.82 -8.59
N ASP A 272 0.15 -8.43 -7.33
CA ASP A 272 -0.48 -9.11 -6.19
C ASP A 272 -1.94 -8.74 -5.90
N LEU A 273 -2.56 -7.81 -6.64
CA LEU A 273 -3.96 -7.40 -6.44
C LEU A 273 -4.97 -8.56 -6.36
N PRO A 274 -5.00 -9.57 -7.27
CA PRO A 274 -5.95 -10.67 -7.15
C PRO A 274 -5.80 -11.45 -5.84
N ARG A 275 -4.56 -11.55 -5.35
CA ARG A 275 -4.21 -12.27 -4.13
C ARG A 275 -4.64 -11.48 -2.88
N VAL A 276 -4.41 -10.17 -2.86
CA VAL A 276 -4.83 -9.29 -1.76
C VAL A 276 -6.35 -9.16 -1.71
N LEU A 277 -7.02 -9.01 -2.86
CA LEU A 277 -8.49 -8.98 -2.94
C LEU A 277 -9.09 -10.29 -2.43
N GLN A 278 -8.55 -11.45 -2.82
CA GLN A 278 -8.97 -12.75 -2.30
C GLN A 278 -8.69 -12.91 -0.79
N ALA A 279 -7.56 -12.41 -0.30
CA ALA A 279 -7.22 -12.44 1.12
C ALA A 279 -8.22 -11.62 1.95
N VAL A 280 -8.45 -10.36 1.57
CA VAL A 280 -9.36 -9.47 2.30
C VAL A 280 -10.82 -9.91 2.17
N HIS A 281 -11.22 -10.47 1.01
CA HIS A 281 -12.51 -11.14 0.88
C HIS A 281 -12.67 -12.29 1.88
N CYS A 282 -11.70 -13.20 1.99
CA CYS A 282 -11.76 -14.27 3.00
C CYS A 282 -11.80 -13.74 4.44
N ALA A 283 -11.12 -12.63 4.73
CA ALA A 283 -11.21 -11.99 6.05
C ALA A 283 -12.62 -11.44 6.33
N LEU A 284 -13.26 -10.80 5.33
CA LEU A 284 -14.66 -10.32 5.38
C LEU A 284 -15.69 -11.47 5.33
N GLU A 285 -15.30 -12.70 5.00
CA GLU A 285 -16.11 -13.92 5.23
C GLU A 285 -15.91 -14.49 6.66
N GLY A 286 -15.30 -13.74 7.58
CA GLY A 286 -15.02 -14.16 8.96
C GLY A 286 -13.85 -15.15 9.13
N LYS A 287 -13.13 -15.49 8.05
CA LYS A 287 -12.09 -16.55 8.06
C LYS A 287 -10.76 -16.11 8.68
N HIS A 288 -10.65 -14.88 9.20
CA HIS A 288 -9.46 -14.39 9.89
C HIS A 288 -9.57 -14.57 11.42
N PRO A 289 -8.76 -15.43 12.06
CA PRO A 289 -8.96 -15.85 13.46
C PRO A 289 -8.88 -14.70 14.47
N HIS A 290 -8.03 -13.70 14.24
CA HIS A 290 -7.91 -12.52 15.12
C HIS A 290 -8.96 -11.43 14.84
N PHE A 291 -9.73 -11.53 13.75
CA PHE A 291 -10.68 -10.50 13.32
C PHE A 291 -12.03 -11.11 12.85
N PRO A 292 -12.68 -11.98 13.65
CA PRO A 292 -13.90 -12.69 13.21
C PRO A 292 -15.07 -11.74 12.90
N THR A 293 -15.18 -10.62 13.62
CA THR A 293 -16.22 -9.58 13.40
C THR A 293 -16.05 -8.80 12.10
N LEU A 294 -15.05 -9.10 11.27
CA LEU A 294 -15.04 -8.64 9.87
C LEU A 294 -16.24 -9.17 9.07
N GLN A 295 -16.82 -10.31 9.47
CA GLN A 295 -18.04 -10.87 8.84
C GLN A 295 -19.27 -9.94 8.97
N ASP A 296 -19.28 -9.09 10.01
CA ASP A 296 -20.39 -8.16 10.28
C ASP A 296 -20.32 -6.92 9.35
N ILE A 297 -19.20 -6.76 8.64
CA ILE A 297 -18.90 -5.64 7.75
C ILE A 297 -19.36 -5.95 6.32
N SER A 298 -20.58 -5.53 6.00
CA SER A 298 -21.18 -5.65 4.65
C SER A 298 -20.52 -4.73 3.60
N LEU A 299 -19.25 -4.96 3.27
CA LEU A 299 -18.53 -4.30 2.17
C LEU A 299 -18.29 -5.28 1.01
N PRO A 300 -18.73 -4.96 -0.23
CA PRO A 300 -18.44 -5.80 -1.38
C PRO A 300 -16.94 -5.73 -1.74
N VAL A 301 -16.37 -6.84 -2.21
CA VAL A 301 -15.00 -6.90 -2.75
C VAL A 301 -15.05 -7.21 -4.24
N ASP A 302 -14.58 -6.30 -5.07
CA ASP A 302 -14.40 -6.53 -6.51
C ASP A 302 -13.11 -7.32 -6.73
N LEU A 303 -13.24 -8.64 -6.91
CA LEU A 303 -12.12 -9.57 -7.12
C LEU A 303 -11.40 -9.40 -8.46
N HIS A 304 -11.88 -8.52 -9.35
CA HIS A 304 -11.28 -8.27 -10.67
C HIS A 304 -10.53 -6.94 -10.67
N PRO A 305 -9.19 -6.92 -10.68
CA PRO A 305 -8.44 -5.67 -10.73
C PRO A 305 -8.71 -4.89 -12.02
N GLY A 306 -8.95 -3.59 -11.88
CA GLY A 306 -8.85 -2.64 -12.98
C GLY A 306 -7.39 -2.30 -13.30
N GLN A 307 -7.21 -1.41 -14.27
CA GLN A 307 -5.90 -0.88 -14.64
C GLN A 307 -5.95 0.64 -14.81
N ILE A 308 -4.84 1.31 -14.46
CA ILE A 308 -4.63 2.73 -14.69
C ILE A 308 -3.43 2.86 -15.65
N ARG A 309 -3.61 3.61 -16.75
CA ARG A 309 -2.69 3.67 -17.88
C ARG A 309 -2.47 5.11 -18.34
N CYS A 310 -1.34 5.69 -17.94
CA CYS A 310 -0.93 7.05 -18.32
C CYS A 310 -0.34 7.12 -19.73
N THR A 311 -0.57 8.24 -20.44
CA THR A 311 0.13 8.66 -21.66
C THR A 311 0.64 10.11 -21.51
N LYS A 312 1.26 10.68 -22.55
CA LYS A 312 1.68 12.10 -22.56
C LYS A 312 0.52 13.09 -22.46
N GLN A 313 -0.71 12.68 -22.74
CA GLN A 313 -1.87 13.58 -22.86
C GLN A 313 -2.99 13.30 -21.86
N LYS A 314 -3.10 12.08 -21.33
CA LYS A 314 -4.21 11.65 -20.48
C LYS A 314 -3.84 10.48 -19.58
N VAL A 315 -4.61 10.29 -18.51
CA VAL A 315 -4.70 9.01 -17.82
C VAL A 315 -5.93 8.27 -18.34
N ILE A 316 -5.81 6.96 -18.53
CA ILE A 316 -6.92 6.08 -18.90
C ILE A 316 -7.19 5.18 -17.70
N VAL A 317 -8.46 5.07 -17.29
CA VAL A 317 -8.90 4.11 -16.28
C VAL A 317 -9.71 3.01 -16.96
N ILE A 318 -9.30 1.76 -16.71
CA ILE A 318 -9.92 0.55 -17.24
C ILE A 318 -10.55 -0.19 -16.06
N PRO A 319 -11.88 -0.35 -15.99
CA PRO A 319 -12.52 -1.15 -14.94
C PRO A 319 -12.11 -2.63 -15.02
N GLY A 320 -12.26 -3.36 -13.92
CA GLY A 320 -12.15 -4.82 -13.91
C GLY A 320 -13.44 -5.52 -14.33
N GLY A 321 -13.34 -6.84 -14.52
CA GLY A 321 -14.48 -7.75 -14.75
C GLY A 321 -15.27 -7.42 -16.03
N GLU A 322 -16.57 -7.70 -16.01
CA GLU A 322 -17.51 -7.42 -17.12
C GLU A 322 -17.56 -5.92 -17.52
N ARG A 323 -17.06 -5.02 -16.66
CA ARG A 323 -17.01 -3.58 -16.95
C ARG A 323 -15.75 -3.17 -17.73
N ALA A 324 -14.82 -4.08 -18.01
CA ALA A 324 -13.58 -3.78 -18.73
C ALA A 324 -13.80 -3.23 -20.15
N GLU A 325 -14.92 -3.57 -20.80
CA GLU A 325 -15.33 -2.99 -22.09
C GLU A 325 -15.61 -1.48 -22.02
N ARG A 326 -15.96 -0.96 -20.83
CA ARG A 326 -16.20 0.47 -20.60
C ARG A 326 -14.91 1.19 -20.23
N LEU A 327 -13.96 1.23 -21.17
CA LEU A 327 -12.74 2.04 -21.00
C LEU A 327 -13.10 3.52 -20.83
N LEU A 328 -12.66 4.14 -19.74
CA LEU A 328 -12.67 5.60 -19.56
C LEU A 328 -11.52 6.23 -20.37
N CYS A 329 -11.51 5.94 -21.67
CA CYS A 329 -10.42 6.23 -22.60
C CYS A 329 -10.41 7.69 -23.08
N ALA A 330 -11.47 8.45 -22.81
CA ALA A 330 -11.62 9.86 -23.17
C ALA A 330 -12.03 10.75 -21.97
N ALA A 331 -12.02 10.19 -20.76
CA ALA A 331 -12.44 10.88 -19.56
C ALA A 331 -11.49 12.05 -19.21
N SER A 332 -12.08 13.19 -18.86
CA SER A 332 -11.42 14.31 -18.20
C SER A 332 -10.95 13.93 -16.78
N ASP A 333 -10.06 14.74 -16.19
CA ASP A 333 -9.65 14.55 -14.78
C ASP A 333 -10.88 14.50 -13.86
N ARG A 334 -11.90 15.33 -14.13
CA ARG A 334 -13.18 15.37 -13.39
C ARG A 334 -13.97 14.07 -13.49
N GLU A 335 -14.07 13.47 -14.68
CA GLU A 335 -14.77 12.19 -14.85
C GLU A 335 -14.02 11.03 -14.17
N ILE A 336 -12.68 11.05 -14.18
CA ILE A 336 -11.86 10.07 -13.46
C ILE A 336 -12.03 10.24 -11.94
N TYR A 337 -12.00 11.47 -11.44
CA TYR A 337 -12.28 11.79 -10.04
C TYR A 337 -13.66 11.24 -9.63
N MET A 338 -14.73 11.64 -10.33
CA MET A 338 -16.10 11.20 -10.04
C MET A 338 -16.24 9.66 -10.08
N TYR A 339 -15.59 8.97 -11.03
CA TYR A 339 -15.57 7.51 -11.07
C TYR A 339 -14.90 6.91 -9.83
N LEU A 340 -13.77 7.44 -9.38
CA LEU A 340 -13.08 6.96 -8.17
C LEU A 340 -13.88 7.30 -6.89
N SER A 341 -14.46 8.49 -6.78
CA SER A 341 -15.35 8.88 -5.67
C SER A 341 -16.62 8.03 -5.60
N SER A 342 -17.11 7.54 -6.74
CA SER A 342 -18.27 6.63 -6.84
C SER A 342 -18.01 5.19 -6.39
N LYS A 343 -16.75 4.80 -6.11
CA LYS A 343 -16.43 3.43 -5.65
C LYS A 343 -16.99 3.16 -4.26
N GLU A 344 -17.59 1.99 -4.09
CA GLU A 344 -18.10 1.47 -2.81
C GLU A 344 -17.40 0.14 -2.51
N GLY A 345 -17.23 -0.20 -1.24
CA GLY A 345 -16.54 -1.43 -0.85
C GLY A 345 -15.03 -1.39 -1.11
N LEU A 346 -14.47 -2.52 -1.53
CA LEU A 346 -13.03 -2.69 -1.77
C LEU A 346 -12.80 -3.13 -3.23
N CYS A 347 -11.83 -2.52 -3.90
CA CYS A 347 -11.43 -2.88 -5.26
C CYS A 347 -9.93 -2.60 -5.49
N GLY A 348 -9.38 -3.04 -6.63
CA GLY A 348 -7.96 -2.83 -6.96
C GLY A 348 -7.74 -2.24 -8.36
N PHE A 349 -6.68 -1.45 -8.53
CA PHE A 349 -6.20 -0.98 -9.83
C PHE A 349 -4.69 -1.13 -9.94
N GLN A 350 -4.21 -1.77 -11.01
CA GLN A 350 -2.79 -1.82 -11.34
C GLN A 350 -2.36 -0.53 -12.06
N ASP A 351 -1.40 0.19 -11.50
CA ASP A 351 -0.81 1.41 -12.06
C ASP A 351 0.18 1.10 -13.21
N HIS A 352 0.57 2.15 -13.96
CA HIS A 352 1.32 1.99 -15.21
C HIS A 352 2.84 1.93 -14.99
N PHE A 353 3.36 0.79 -14.55
CA PHE A 353 4.80 0.63 -14.25
C PHE A 353 5.72 1.10 -15.39
N GLN A 354 5.44 0.68 -16.63
CA GLN A 354 6.26 1.03 -17.80
C GLN A 354 6.21 2.53 -18.14
N TRP A 355 5.24 3.29 -17.60
CA TRP A 355 5.21 4.74 -17.69
C TRP A 355 6.05 5.39 -16.59
N TRP A 356 5.99 4.88 -15.35
CA TRP A 356 6.80 5.35 -14.23
C TRP A 356 8.30 5.21 -14.53
N ALA A 357 8.73 4.04 -14.99
CA ALA A 357 10.12 3.79 -15.40
C ALA A 357 10.58 4.69 -16.55
N ARG A 358 9.73 4.94 -17.56
CA ARG A 358 10.03 5.87 -18.68
C ARG A 358 10.15 7.34 -18.26
N ASN A 359 9.64 7.71 -17.08
CA ASN A 359 9.77 9.03 -16.49
C ASN A 359 10.76 9.02 -15.30
N GLN A 360 11.77 8.15 -15.37
CA GLN A 360 12.90 8.09 -14.44
C GLN A 360 12.47 7.81 -12.98
N HIS A 361 11.35 7.11 -12.79
CA HIS A 361 10.74 6.84 -11.47
C HIS A 361 10.36 8.09 -10.64
N SER A 362 10.32 9.27 -11.27
CA SER A 362 9.85 10.52 -10.65
C SER A 362 8.32 10.63 -10.64
N SER A 363 7.81 11.61 -9.86
CA SER A 363 6.38 11.99 -9.81
C SER A 363 5.74 12.20 -11.19
N LYS A 364 6.51 12.60 -12.21
CA LYS A 364 6.03 12.78 -13.60
C LYS A 364 5.45 11.50 -14.20
N GLY A 365 5.91 10.33 -13.75
CA GLY A 365 5.36 9.03 -14.10
C GLY A 365 4.59 8.32 -12.98
N GLY A 366 4.45 8.95 -11.81
CA GLY A 366 3.89 8.35 -10.61
C GLY A 366 2.40 7.99 -10.70
N LYS A 367 1.91 7.34 -9.65
CA LYS A 367 0.52 6.93 -9.45
C LYS A 367 -0.36 8.20 -9.39
N PRO A 368 -1.27 8.44 -10.33
CA PRO A 368 -2.08 9.66 -10.32
C PRO A 368 -3.17 9.58 -9.25
N LEU A 369 -3.37 10.72 -8.58
CA LEU A 369 -4.40 10.96 -7.58
C LEU A 369 -5.08 12.30 -7.87
N TRP A 370 -6.41 12.35 -7.75
CA TRP A 370 -7.20 13.56 -7.91
C TRP A 370 -7.88 13.94 -6.60
N ILE A 371 -7.83 15.23 -6.25
CA ILE A 371 -8.40 15.82 -5.05
C ILE A 371 -9.22 17.04 -5.46
N ASP A 372 -10.48 17.11 -5.05
CA ASP A 372 -11.30 18.31 -5.19
C ASP A 372 -11.55 18.96 -3.82
N PRO A 373 -10.91 20.10 -3.50
CA PRO A 373 -11.21 20.87 -2.29
C PRO A 373 -12.66 21.38 -2.24
N HIS A 374 -13.34 21.45 -3.39
CA HIS A 374 -14.70 21.95 -3.53
C HIS A 374 -15.77 20.86 -3.38
N ASP A 375 -15.41 19.58 -3.20
CA ASP A 375 -16.38 18.54 -2.82
C ASP A 375 -16.58 18.48 -1.30
N ALA A 376 -17.79 18.86 -0.88
CA ALA A 376 -18.24 18.73 0.50
C ALA A 376 -18.51 17.26 0.91
N ASN A 377 -18.46 16.29 -0.01
CA ASN A 377 -18.86 14.91 0.24
C ASN A 377 -17.70 13.92 0.36
N THR A 378 -16.55 14.13 -0.29
CA THR A 378 -15.51 13.10 -0.43
C THR A 378 -14.13 13.61 -0.01
N HIS A 379 -13.38 12.80 0.72
CA HIS A 379 -11.97 13.03 1.05
C HIS A 379 -11.14 11.82 0.57
N HIS A 380 -10.20 12.07 -0.33
CA HIS A 380 -9.29 11.04 -0.84
C HIS A 380 -7.99 11.08 -0.04
N ILE A 381 -7.55 9.92 0.46
CA ILE A 381 -6.27 9.76 1.16
C ILE A 381 -5.49 8.65 0.44
N PHE A 382 -4.21 8.88 0.15
CA PHE A 382 -3.30 7.89 -0.41
C PHE A 382 -2.24 7.51 0.61
N ILE A 383 -2.06 6.21 0.86
CA ILE A 383 -1.08 5.64 1.79
C ILE A 383 -0.13 4.74 0.99
N ASP A 384 1.18 5.01 1.08
CA ASP A 384 2.21 4.41 0.24
C ASP A 384 3.59 4.56 0.92
N ASP A 385 4.43 3.53 0.92
CA ASP A 385 5.76 3.59 1.53
C ASP A 385 6.71 4.54 0.76
N ASN A 386 6.43 4.80 -0.52
CA ASN A 386 7.28 5.58 -1.43
C ASN A 386 6.76 7.01 -1.74
N ILE A 387 5.90 7.55 -0.88
CA ILE A 387 5.65 8.99 -0.81
C ILE A 387 6.86 9.68 -0.12
N ARG A 388 7.38 10.75 -0.72
CA ARG A 388 8.38 11.67 -0.14
C ARG A 388 7.93 13.13 -0.29
N LEU A 389 8.56 14.01 0.47
CA LEU A 389 8.32 15.46 0.39
C LEU A 389 8.92 16.14 -0.86
N SER A 390 9.81 15.46 -1.59
CA SER A 390 10.41 15.97 -2.84
C SER A 390 9.75 15.34 -4.07
N ASP A 391 9.27 16.17 -5.00
CA ASP A 391 8.65 15.70 -6.25
C ASP A 391 9.63 15.04 -7.22
N SER A 392 10.94 15.11 -6.97
CA SER A 392 11.97 14.37 -7.71
C SER A 392 11.94 12.86 -7.45
N ASP A 393 11.59 12.46 -6.22
CA ASP A 393 11.76 11.13 -5.64
C ASP A 393 10.48 10.71 -4.90
N THR A 394 9.34 10.77 -5.57
CA THR A 394 8.06 10.40 -4.95
C THR A 394 7.18 9.69 -5.96
N ILE A 395 6.54 8.62 -5.48
CA ILE A 395 5.81 7.66 -6.31
C ILE A 395 4.43 8.16 -6.78
N ILE A 396 3.96 9.27 -6.20
CA ILE A 396 2.63 9.85 -6.42
C ILE A 396 2.68 11.01 -7.43
N GLN A 397 1.60 11.23 -8.17
CA GLN A 397 1.35 12.46 -8.91
C GLN A 397 0.05 13.12 -8.42
N PRO A 398 0.13 14.06 -7.46
CA PRO A 398 -1.06 14.73 -6.92
C PRO A 398 -1.63 15.71 -7.94
N ARG A 399 -2.96 15.74 -8.05
CA ARG A 399 -3.70 16.64 -8.94
C ARG A 399 -4.86 17.28 -8.19
N VAL A 400 -4.95 18.60 -8.20
CA VAL A 400 -5.95 19.39 -7.46
C VAL A 400 -6.82 20.19 -8.43
N PHE A 401 -8.14 20.16 -8.23
CA PHE A 401 -9.07 21.06 -8.93
C PHE A 401 -9.02 22.46 -8.28
N CYS A 402 -8.78 23.50 -9.07
CA CYS A 402 -8.59 24.85 -8.54
C CYS A 402 -9.92 25.52 -8.19
N ARG A 403 -10.98 25.22 -8.94
CA ARG A 403 -12.32 25.82 -8.81
C ARG A 403 -13.41 24.74 -8.87
N GLN A 404 -14.52 25.04 -8.21
CA GLN A 404 -15.73 24.21 -8.28
C GLN A 404 -16.20 24.07 -9.74
N GLY A 405 -16.20 22.83 -10.23
CA GLY A 405 -16.66 22.50 -11.60
C GLY A 405 -15.54 22.41 -12.65
N ASP A 406 -14.27 22.64 -12.29
CA ASP A 406 -13.14 22.42 -13.20
C ASP A 406 -13.15 20.99 -13.77
N THR A 407 -12.92 20.86 -15.09
CA THR A 407 -12.84 19.55 -15.77
C THR A 407 -11.42 18.96 -15.76
N SER A 408 -10.40 19.82 -15.64
CA SER A 408 -8.98 19.47 -15.56
C SER A 408 -8.38 19.87 -14.22
N ALA A 409 -7.52 19.04 -13.66
CA ALA A 409 -6.83 19.30 -12.39
C ALA A 409 -5.35 19.70 -12.64
N GLN A 410 -4.82 20.63 -11.83
CA GLN A 410 -3.41 21.03 -11.90
C GLN A 410 -2.54 20.08 -11.08
N ILE A 411 -1.31 19.82 -11.52
CA ILE A 411 -0.35 19.03 -10.73
C ILE A 411 0.14 19.89 -9.56
N THR A 412 0.10 19.33 -8.35
CA THR A 412 0.42 20.02 -7.09
C THR A 412 1.60 19.32 -6.40
N PRO A 413 2.55 20.05 -5.80
CA PRO A 413 3.65 19.47 -5.02
C PRO A 413 3.18 18.51 -3.93
N THR A 414 3.90 17.42 -3.75
CA THR A 414 3.58 16.37 -2.76
C THR A 414 3.61 16.90 -1.33
N SER A 415 4.49 17.89 -1.07
CA SER A 415 4.63 18.56 0.22
C SER A 415 3.41 19.40 0.64
N GLU A 416 2.61 19.92 -0.30
CA GLU A 416 1.39 20.68 0.00
C GLU A 416 0.24 19.80 0.53
N LEU A 417 0.32 18.49 0.31
CA LEU A 417 -0.75 17.52 0.60
C LEU A 417 -0.31 16.42 1.59
N TYR A 418 0.95 16.46 2.03
CA TYR A 418 1.52 15.51 3.00
C TYR A 418 0.86 15.66 4.38
N GLY A 419 0.39 14.55 4.94
CA GLY A 419 -0.40 14.52 6.17
C GLY A 419 -1.84 15.05 6.03
N ILE A 420 -2.27 15.46 4.83
CA ILE A 420 -3.62 15.97 4.52
C ILE A 420 -4.37 14.97 3.63
N CYS A 421 -3.79 14.61 2.50
CA CYS A 421 -4.31 13.60 1.56
C CYS A 421 -3.25 12.53 1.22
N LEU A 422 -2.02 12.65 1.70
CA LEU A 422 -0.89 11.78 1.36
C LEU A 422 -0.16 11.34 2.63
N VAL A 423 0.13 10.05 2.77
CA VAL A 423 0.76 9.44 3.95
C VAL A 423 1.89 8.51 3.50
N GLN A 424 3.13 8.80 3.93
CA GLN A 424 4.24 7.85 3.84
C GLN A 424 4.04 6.74 4.88
N THR A 425 4.12 5.47 4.48
CA THR A 425 3.97 4.35 5.43
C THR A 425 5.24 4.13 6.26
N ASP A 426 5.13 4.11 7.58
CA ASP A 426 6.10 3.44 8.45
C ASP A 426 5.69 1.98 8.64
N LEU A 427 6.45 1.06 8.03
CA LEU A 427 6.17 -0.37 8.13
C LEU A 427 6.37 -0.93 9.54
N LEU A 428 7.29 -0.35 10.33
CA LEU A 428 7.59 -0.82 11.67
C LEU A 428 6.46 -0.43 12.63
N GLU A 429 5.98 0.81 12.59
CA GLU A 429 4.73 1.18 13.30
C GLU A 429 3.52 0.39 12.79
N ALA A 430 3.38 0.18 11.48
CA ALA A 430 2.25 -0.57 10.90
C ALA A 430 2.23 -2.05 11.32
N ILE A 431 3.39 -2.64 11.65
CA ILE A 431 3.52 -3.98 12.26
C ILE A 431 3.28 -3.92 13.76
N ALA A 432 3.89 -2.97 14.46
CA ALA A 432 3.90 -2.92 15.92
C ALA A 432 2.61 -2.40 16.56
N ASP A 433 1.79 -1.65 15.82
CA ASP A 433 0.60 -0.98 16.34
C ASP A 433 -0.62 -1.16 15.42
N THR A 434 -1.60 -1.93 15.90
CA THR A 434 -2.85 -2.18 15.15
C THR A 434 -3.64 -0.90 14.84
N ASN A 435 -3.46 0.18 15.62
CA ASN A 435 -4.11 1.46 15.40
C ASN A 435 -3.35 2.39 14.45
N TYR A 436 -2.20 1.98 13.88
CA TYR A 436 -1.37 2.82 13.00
C TYR A 436 -2.18 3.58 11.94
N PHE A 437 -2.84 2.86 11.02
CA PHE A 437 -3.63 3.51 9.97
C PHE A 437 -4.80 4.34 10.52
N CYS A 438 -5.40 3.93 11.65
CA CYS A 438 -6.46 4.70 12.29
C CYS A 438 -5.96 6.08 12.77
N ARG A 439 -4.70 6.18 13.24
CA ARG A 439 -4.05 7.46 13.51
C ARG A 439 -3.83 8.27 12.24
N CYS A 440 -3.30 7.63 11.18
CA CYS A 440 -3.05 8.29 9.90
C CYS A 440 -4.33 8.92 9.31
N ILE A 441 -5.44 8.16 9.27
CA ILE A 441 -6.73 8.66 8.77
C ILE A 441 -7.26 9.82 9.61
N ARG A 442 -7.26 9.72 10.96
CA ARG A 442 -7.72 10.82 11.82
C ARG A 442 -6.88 12.09 11.64
N ARG A 443 -5.55 11.95 11.59
CA ARG A 443 -4.63 13.07 11.31
C ARG A 443 -4.89 13.71 9.94
N CYS A 444 -5.20 12.91 8.91
CA CYS A 444 -5.60 13.43 7.61
C CYS A 444 -6.94 14.16 7.65
N GLU A 445 -7.98 13.63 8.31
CA GLU A 445 -9.27 14.34 8.49
C GLU A 445 -9.06 15.70 9.19
N GLU A 446 -8.32 15.70 10.31
CA GLU A 446 -8.01 16.91 11.09
C GLU A 446 -7.24 17.96 10.28
N ASN A 447 -6.23 17.55 9.50
CA ASN A 447 -5.48 18.47 8.65
C ASN A 447 -6.26 18.91 7.41
N TYR A 448 -7.20 18.11 6.91
CA TYR A 448 -7.98 18.45 5.72
C TYR A 448 -9.00 19.56 6.00
N GLU A 449 -9.71 19.55 7.14
CA GLU A 449 -10.58 20.69 7.48
C GLU A 449 -9.77 21.99 7.66
N ASN A 450 -8.54 21.91 8.20
CA ASN A 450 -7.61 23.04 8.29
C ASN A 450 -7.12 23.54 6.91
N TYR A 451 -6.86 22.62 5.97
CA TYR A 451 -6.50 22.93 4.59
C TYR A 451 -7.68 23.62 3.85
N LEU A 452 -8.89 23.08 3.99
CA LEU A 452 -10.09 23.63 3.38
C LEU A 452 -10.47 25.01 3.94
N ALA A 453 -10.31 25.24 5.25
CA ALA A 453 -10.52 26.56 5.85
C ALA A 453 -9.56 27.63 5.28
N ARG A 454 -8.34 27.25 4.89
CA ARG A 454 -7.38 28.14 4.22
C ARG A 454 -7.73 28.36 2.76
N ALA A 455 -8.12 27.31 2.03
CA ALA A 455 -8.53 27.40 0.63
C ALA A 455 -9.81 28.24 0.44
N GLY A 456 -10.77 28.14 1.36
CA GLY A 456 -12.02 28.90 1.32
C GLY A 456 -11.91 30.37 1.77
N GLY A 457 -10.78 30.77 2.38
CA GLY A 457 -10.55 32.14 2.86
C GLY A 457 -10.06 33.14 1.81
N GLY A 458 -10.03 32.76 0.52
CA GLY A 458 -9.43 33.52 -0.58
C GLY A 458 -10.42 34.08 -1.60
N THR A 459 -11.63 34.47 -1.17
CA THR A 459 -12.71 35.04 -2.02
C THR A 459 -12.79 36.56 -1.92
#